data_AF-A0A7K1EJP4-F1
#
_entry.id   AF-A0A7K1EJP4-F1
#
_cell.length_a   1.000
_cell.length_b   1.000
_cell.length_c   1.000
_cell.angle_alpha   90.00
_cell.angle_beta   90.00
_cell.angle_gamma   90.00
#
_symmetry.space_group_name_H-M   'P 1'
#
loop_
_entity.id
_entity.type
_entity.pdbx_description
1 polymer ?
#
loop_
_entity_poly.entity_id
_entity_poly.type
_entity_poly.pdbx_seq_one_letter_code
_entity_poly.pdbx_strand_id
1 'polypeptide(L)'
;MSLEVTTQDCSALTEIQIEEMLGIEGAFGLEQFQKAAQDWVLCTLARLDGKLHGVTFSTLERIGGTPCVLIGLMTIKRTTKRDTILKGLMGEAYHRALMAFPDEDVVVGSRFASPDGVEALKALTEMIPRSGHKAVGEERAWGRRLARRFGVDSTYDEQSFVVASGGQSGFLDFESSKPEKISPDIVSLFKTVNAKKGGVLIVHGWTMAESLVKLGKHS
;
A
#
# COMPACT_ATOMS: atom_id res chain seq x y z
N MET A 1 -21.41 -5.82 14.33
CA MET A 1 -20.23 -6.21 13.54
C MET A 1 -19.12 -5.26 13.90
N SER A 2 -18.18 -5.71 14.72
CA SER A 2 -16.96 -4.96 15.03
C SER A 2 -15.89 -5.35 14.03
N LEU A 3 -15.31 -4.35 13.36
CA LEU A 3 -14.05 -4.52 12.64
C LEU A 3 -12.94 -4.42 13.68
N GLU A 4 -12.13 -5.46 13.80
CA GLU A 4 -10.94 -5.49 14.63
C GLU A 4 -9.72 -5.37 13.72
N VAL A 5 -8.84 -4.40 13.99
CA VAL A 5 -7.60 -4.22 13.25
C VAL A 5 -6.44 -4.28 14.22
N THR A 6 -5.50 -5.18 13.97
CA THR A 6 -4.35 -5.42 14.85
C THR A 6 -3.07 -5.51 14.05
N THR A 7 -2.03 -4.82 14.49
CA THR A 7 -0.67 -4.94 13.95
C THR A 7 0.23 -5.72 14.89
N GLN A 8 1.07 -6.57 14.32
CA GLN A 8 2.14 -7.28 15.00
C GLN A 8 3.41 -7.26 14.12
N ASP A 9 4.56 -7.55 14.72
CA ASP A 9 5.79 -7.76 13.96
C ASP A 9 5.69 -9.01 13.10
N CYS A 10 6.22 -8.96 11.88
CA CYS A 10 6.23 -10.10 10.97
C CYS A 10 6.99 -11.30 11.56
N SER A 11 8.01 -11.07 12.41
CA SER A 11 8.72 -12.13 13.12
C SER A 11 7.85 -12.89 14.13
N ALA A 12 6.70 -12.33 14.52
CA ALA A 12 5.73 -12.97 15.40
C ALA A 12 4.61 -13.69 14.64
N LEU A 13 4.58 -13.63 13.31
CA LEU A 13 3.61 -14.38 12.51
C LEU A 13 3.85 -15.89 12.66
N THR A 14 2.77 -16.59 12.95
CA THR A 14 2.76 -18.06 12.94
C THR A 14 2.44 -18.59 11.55
N GLU A 15 2.85 -19.83 11.26
CA GLU A 15 2.50 -20.51 10.00
C GLU A 15 0.98 -20.58 9.81
N ILE A 16 0.23 -20.84 10.88
CA ILE A 16 -1.25 -20.89 10.87
C ILE A 16 -1.83 -19.53 10.43
N GLN A 17 -1.31 -18.41 10.94
CA GLN A 17 -1.76 -17.09 10.54
C GLN A 17 -1.46 -16.80 9.07
N ILE A 18 -0.31 -17.26 8.55
CA ILE A 18 0.06 -17.10 7.15
C ILE A 18 -0.85 -17.95 6.25
N GLU A 19 -1.14 -19.19 6.63
CA GLU A 19 -2.09 -20.05 5.91
C GLU A 19 -3.51 -19.48 5.90
N GLU A 20 -3.96 -18.88 7.01
CA GLU A 20 -5.28 -18.22 7.10
C GLU A 20 -5.43 -17.10 6.05
N MET A 21 -4.35 -16.41 5.67
CA MET A 21 -4.37 -15.35 4.66
C MET A 21 -4.83 -15.85 3.29
N LEU A 22 -4.66 -17.14 2.98
CA LEU A 22 -5.16 -17.75 1.74
C LEU A 22 -6.68 -17.67 1.64
N GLY A 23 -7.39 -17.64 2.77
CA GLY A 23 -8.85 -17.49 2.84
C GLY A 23 -9.36 -16.10 2.41
N ILE A 24 -8.47 -15.12 2.20
CA ILE A 24 -8.82 -13.81 1.63
C ILE A 24 -9.18 -13.94 0.15
N GLU A 25 -8.69 -14.98 -0.53
CA GLU A 25 -8.97 -15.27 -1.95
C GLU A 25 -8.63 -14.05 -2.83
N GLY A 26 -7.40 -13.54 -2.67
CA GLY A 26 -6.88 -12.40 -3.43
C GLY A 26 -5.77 -12.75 -4.41
N ALA A 27 -4.97 -11.74 -4.77
CA ALA A 27 -3.94 -11.87 -5.78
C ALA A 27 -2.70 -12.65 -5.33
N PHE A 28 -2.59 -13.00 -4.04
CA PHE A 28 -1.38 -13.56 -3.45
C PHE A 28 -1.62 -14.98 -2.91
N GLY A 29 -0.62 -15.83 -3.10
CA GLY A 29 -0.57 -17.19 -2.55
C GLY A 29 0.42 -17.30 -1.38
N LEU A 30 0.64 -18.54 -0.95
CA LEU A 30 1.43 -18.85 0.25
C LEU A 30 2.87 -18.34 0.15
N GLU A 31 3.52 -18.59 -0.98
CA GLU A 31 4.91 -18.16 -1.22
C GLU A 31 5.07 -16.64 -1.12
N GLN A 32 4.11 -15.88 -1.65
CA GLN A 32 4.13 -14.42 -1.56
C GLN A 32 3.92 -13.92 -0.13
N PHE A 33 3.04 -14.55 0.66
CA PHE A 33 2.87 -14.19 2.07
C PHE A 33 4.09 -14.53 2.92
N GLN A 34 4.69 -15.70 2.72
CA GLN A 34 5.93 -16.09 3.39
C GLN A 34 7.08 -15.13 3.06
N LYS A 35 7.22 -14.77 1.78
CA LYS A 35 8.20 -13.78 1.35
C LYS A 35 7.91 -12.40 1.94
N ALA A 36 6.65 -11.97 1.97
CA ALA A 36 6.28 -10.69 2.57
C ALA A 36 6.59 -10.65 4.08
N ALA A 37 6.40 -11.75 4.81
CA ALA A 37 6.77 -11.84 6.22
C ALA A 37 8.30 -11.72 6.45
N GLN A 38 9.13 -12.01 5.44
CA GLN A 38 10.58 -11.84 5.51
C GLN A 38 11.03 -10.44 5.06
N ASP A 39 10.38 -9.87 4.05
CA ASP A 39 10.80 -8.61 3.41
C ASP A 39 10.27 -7.35 4.14
N TRP A 40 9.27 -7.51 5.01
CA TRP A 40 8.57 -6.42 5.72
C TRP A 40 8.57 -6.61 7.23
N VAL A 41 8.46 -5.52 7.98
CA VAL A 41 8.60 -5.52 9.45
C VAL A 41 7.27 -5.73 10.15
N LEU A 42 6.18 -5.14 9.63
CA LEU A 42 4.86 -5.13 10.27
C LEU A 42 3.85 -5.89 9.42
N CYS A 43 3.01 -6.69 10.09
CA CYS A 43 1.82 -7.30 9.52
C CYS A 43 0.58 -6.80 10.25
N THR A 44 -0.37 -6.24 9.50
CA THR A 44 -1.66 -5.78 10.04
C THR A 44 -2.79 -6.64 9.51
N LEU A 45 -3.60 -7.17 10.41
CA LEU A 45 -4.74 -8.05 10.13
C LEU A 45 -6.03 -7.29 10.41
N ALA A 46 -6.96 -7.34 9.47
CA ALA A 46 -8.32 -6.81 9.63
C ALA A 46 -9.31 -7.97 9.70
N ARG A 47 -9.95 -8.12 10.86
CA ARG A 47 -10.94 -9.16 11.14
C ARG A 47 -12.33 -8.57 11.25
N LEU A 48 -13.29 -9.22 10.59
CA LEU A 48 -14.70 -8.91 10.72
C LEU A 48 -15.40 -10.10 11.36
N ASP A 49 -16.00 -9.89 12.53
CA ASP A 49 -16.65 -10.95 13.31
C ASP A 49 -15.73 -12.18 13.52
N GLY A 50 -14.45 -11.91 13.83
CA GLY A 50 -13.40 -12.90 14.09
C GLY A 50 -12.72 -13.50 12.85
N LYS A 51 -13.29 -13.32 11.66
CA LYS A 51 -12.74 -13.87 10.41
C LYS A 51 -11.77 -12.88 9.76
N LEU A 52 -10.68 -13.37 9.18
CA LEU A 52 -9.75 -12.53 8.44
C LEU A 52 -10.36 -12.07 7.12
N HIS A 53 -10.34 -10.75 6.89
CA HIS A 53 -10.92 -10.11 5.71
C HIS A 53 -9.94 -9.20 4.97
N GLY A 54 -8.81 -8.86 5.56
CA GLY A 54 -7.74 -8.14 4.88
C GLY A 54 -6.43 -8.23 5.64
N VAL A 55 -5.33 -8.11 4.91
CA VAL A 55 -3.98 -8.11 5.46
C VAL A 55 -3.14 -7.05 4.75
N THR A 56 -2.22 -6.42 5.47
CA THR A 56 -1.13 -5.65 4.86
C THR A 56 0.21 -5.94 5.52
N PHE A 57 1.24 -6.01 4.70
CA PHE A 57 2.65 -6.06 5.10
C PHE A 57 3.28 -4.72 4.78
N SER A 58 3.92 -4.12 5.78
CA SER A 58 4.48 -2.78 5.66
C SER A 58 5.72 -2.59 6.53
N THR A 59 6.43 -1.50 6.29
CA THR A 59 7.54 -1.06 7.15
C THR A 59 7.40 0.43 7.42
N LEU A 60 7.65 0.81 8.67
CA LEU A 60 7.95 2.19 9.06
C LEU A 60 9.47 2.35 9.06
N GLU A 61 9.99 3.22 8.20
CA GLU A 61 11.43 3.44 8.09
C GLU A 61 11.76 4.88 7.71
N ARG A 62 13.04 5.25 7.75
CA ARG A 62 13.53 6.51 7.21
C ARG A 62 14.34 6.26 5.94
N ILE A 63 13.91 6.85 4.84
CA ILE A 63 14.70 6.84 3.59
C ILE A 63 15.34 8.20 3.41
N GLY A 64 16.67 8.26 3.55
CA GLY A 64 17.41 9.53 3.46
C GLY A 64 17.02 10.53 4.57
N GLY A 65 16.59 10.05 5.73
CA GLY A 65 16.16 10.86 6.87
C GLY A 65 14.65 11.13 6.93
N THR A 66 13.95 11.06 5.80
CA THR A 66 12.49 11.29 5.74
C THR A 66 11.71 10.07 6.23
N PRO A 67 10.76 10.23 7.18
CA PRO A 67 9.85 9.18 7.59
C PRO A 67 9.01 8.61 6.45
N CYS A 68 8.84 7.28 6.45
CA CYS A 68 8.11 6.58 5.41
C CYS A 68 7.20 5.49 6.00
N VAL A 69 5.99 5.36 5.44
CA VAL A 69 5.15 4.17 5.51
C VAL A 69 5.21 3.48 4.15
N LEU A 70 5.90 2.35 4.07
CA LEU A 70 5.98 1.58 2.84
C LEU A 70 5.06 0.39 2.91
N ILE A 71 4.06 0.36 2.04
CA ILE A 71 3.12 -0.75 1.93
C ILE A 71 3.68 -1.70 0.88
N GLY A 72 4.18 -2.84 1.34
CA GLY A 72 4.77 -3.85 0.48
C GLY A 72 3.77 -4.69 -0.27
N LEU A 73 2.70 -5.05 0.45
CA LEU A 73 1.60 -5.89 0.00
C LEU A 73 0.35 -5.53 0.81
N MET A 74 -0.80 -5.45 0.15
CA MET A 74 -2.10 -5.43 0.83
C MET A 74 -3.10 -6.21 0.00
N THR A 75 -3.91 -7.05 0.63
CA THR A 75 -5.04 -7.72 -0.04
C THR A 75 -6.26 -7.72 0.85
N ILE A 76 -7.42 -7.51 0.24
CA ILE A 76 -8.71 -7.38 0.92
C ILE A 76 -9.74 -8.29 0.25
N LYS A 77 -10.48 -9.05 1.05
CA LYS A 77 -11.51 -9.97 0.57
C LYS A 77 -12.63 -9.18 -0.13
N ARG A 78 -13.04 -9.66 -1.31
CA ARG A 78 -14.07 -9.05 -2.17
C ARG A 78 -15.46 -9.21 -1.56
N THR A 79 -15.77 -8.34 -0.60
CA THR A 79 -17.05 -8.32 0.11
C THR A 79 -17.69 -6.94 0.01
N THR A 80 -18.93 -6.79 0.47
CA THR A 80 -19.61 -5.49 0.58
C THR A 80 -18.99 -4.58 1.65
N LYS A 81 -18.07 -5.10 2.48
CA LYS A 81 -17.38 -4.37 3.56
C LYS A 81 -15.95 -3.95 3.19
N ARG A 82 -15.48 -4.25 1.97
CA ARG A 82 -14.08 -4.02 1.54
C ARG A 82 -13.59 -2.59 1.76
N ASP A 83 -14.42 -1.57 1.50
CA ASP A 83 -14.05 -0.17 1.74
C ASP A 83 -13.84 0.13 3.24
N THR A 84 -14.60 -0.53 4.11
CA THR A 84 -14.46 -0.39 5.58
C THR A 84 -13.17 -1.07 6.05
N ILE A 85 -12.87 -2.24 5.50
CA ILE A 85 -11.63 -2.97 5.77
C ILE A 85 -10.41 -2.16 5.30
N LEU A 86 -10.45 -1.59 4.10
CA LEU A 86 -9.39 -0.71 3.58
C LEU A 86 -9.14 0.48 4.50
N LYS A 87 -10.21 1.16 4.92
CA LYS A 87 -10.11 2.28 5.87
C LYS A 87 -9.51 1.85 7.20
N GLY A 88 -9.86 0.67 7.72
CA GLY A 88 -9.28 0.14 8.95
C GLY A 88 -7.78 -0.13 8.82
N LEU A 89 -7.36 -0.83 7.76
CA LEU A 89 -5.94 -1.12 7.51
C LEU A 89 -5.11 0.15 7.32
N MET A 90 -5.60 1.11 6.54
CA MET A 90 -4.90 2.39 6.36
C MET A 90 -4.91 3.24 7.63
N GLY A 91 -6.01 3.24 8.40
CA GLY A 91 -6.11 3.93 9.69
C GLY A 91 -5.06 3.43 10.68
N GLU A 92 -4.89 2.12 10.80
CA GLU A 92 -3.83 1.52 11.62
C GLU A 92 -2.44 1.90 11.11
N ALA A 93 -2.20 1.91 9.79
CA ALA A 93 -0.93 2.34 9.22
C ALA A 93 -0.59 3.81 9.59
N TYR A 94 -1.58 4.71 9.52
CA TYR A 94 -1.43 6.10 9.95
C TYR A 94 -1.25 6.22 11.46
N HIS A 95 -1.93 5.40 12.26
CA HIS A 95 -1.75 5.37 13.71
C HIS A 95 -0.32 4.98 14.08
N ARG A 96 0.20 3.89 13.49
CA ARG A 96 1.58 3.44 13.72
C ARG A 96 2.59 4.50 13.29
N ALA A 97 2.36 5.15 12.15
CA ALA A 97 3.20 6.26 11.69
C ALA A 97 3.17 7.44 12.67
N LEU A 98 2.00 7.82 13.18
CA LEU A 98 1.85 8.89 14.17
C LEU A 98 2.61 8.58 15.47
N MET A 99 2.59 7.32 15.91
CA MET A 99 3.31 6.89 17.12
C MET A 99 4.83 6.85 16.91
N ALA A 100 5.30 6.50 15.70
CA ALA A 100 6.73 6.38 15.39
C ALA A 100 7.37 7.73 15.02
N PHE A 101 6.62 8.61 14.36
CA PHE A 101 7.06 9.87 13.79
C PHE A 101 6.11 11.00 14.20
N PRO A 102 5.99 11.28 15.52
CA PRO A 102 5.13 12.36 15.98
C PRO A 102 5.64 13.69 15.41
N ASP A 103 4.72 14.54 14.98
CA ASP A 103 4.98 15.89 14.47
C ASP A 103 5.82 15.98 13.18
N GLU A 104 5.99 14.87 12.45
CA GLU A 104 6.71 14.83 11.18
C GLU A 104 5.79 14.58 9.98
N ASP A 105 6.18 15.12 8.83
CA ASP A 105 5.59 14.76 7.55
C ASP A 105 6.09 13.37 7.11
N VAL A 106 5.17 12.52 6.66
CA VAL A 106 5.46 11.12 6.33
C VAL A 106 5.14 10.84 4.88
N VAL A 107 6.09 10.24 4.16
CA VAL A 107 5.86 9.72 2.82
C VAL A 107 5.16 8.37 2.91
N VAL A 108 4.09 8.16 2.16
CA VAL A 108 3.42 6.87 2.05
C VAL A 108 3.49 6.39 0.60
N GLY A 109 3.94 5.16 0.38
CA GLY A 109 4.18 4.65 -0.97
C GLY A 109 3.95 3.15 -1.13
N SER A 110 3.56 2.75 -2.34
CA SER A 110 3.32 1.35 -2.70
C SER A 110 3.36 1.11 -4.22
N ARG A 111 3.04 -0.13 -4.60
CA ARG A 111 2.89 -0.62 -5.97
C ARG A 111 1.41 -0.89 -6.26
N PHE A 112 0.97 -0.58 -7.48
CA PHE A 112 -0.43 -0.67 -7.88
C PHE A 112 -0.55 -1.37 -9.24
N ALA A 113 -1.35 -2.43 -9.31
CA ALA A 113 -1.66 -3.10 -10.57
C ALA A 113 -2.91 -2.53 -11.27
N SER A 114 -3.77 -1.84 -10.52
CA SER A 114 -5.03 -1.25 -11.01
C SER A 114 -5.29 0.12 -10.36
N PRO A 115 -6.15 0.96 -10.99
CA PRO A 115 -6.59 2.24 -10.42
C PRO A 115 -7.27 2.11 -9.05
N ASP A 116 -8.02 1.02 -8.84
CA ASP A 116 -8.78 0.77 -7.61
C ASP A 116 -7.92 0.84 -6.36
N GLY A 117 -6.73 0.23 -6.39
CA GLY A 117 -5.82 0.22 -5.25
C GLY A 117 -5.43 1.62 -4.77
N VAL A 118 -5.38 2.61 -5.69
CA VAL A 118 -4.97 4.00 -5.38
C VAL A 118 -5.93 4.67 -4.40
N GLU A 119 -7.15 4.16 -4.23
CA GLU A 119 -8.07 4.63 -3.19
C GLU A 119 -7.48 4.57 -1.77
N ALA A 120 -6.55 3.67 -1.52
CA ALA A 120 -5.81 3.59 -0.25
C ALA A 120 -5.08 4.91 0.08
N LEU A 121 -4.63 5.63 -0.96
CA LEU A 121 -3.81 6.82 -0.85
C LEU A 121 -4.60 8.13 -1.00
N LYS A 122 -5.94 8.09 -1.06
CA LYS A 122 -6.78 9.29 -1.30
C LYS A 122 -6.68 10.39 -0.24
N ALA A 123 -6.16 10.05 0.95
CA ALA A 123 -5.95 11.00 2.03
C ALA A 123 -4.61 11.74 1.91
N LEU A 124 -3.72 11.29 1.02
CA LEU A 124 -2.41 11.88 0.82
C LEU A 124 -2.50 13.13 -0.03
N THR A 125 -1.60 14.06 0.23
CA THR A 125 -1.34 15.25 -0.58
C THR A 125 -0.16 15.02 -1.51
N GLU A 126 -0.06 15.84 -2.56
CA GLU A 126 1.08 15.82 -3.50
C GLU A 126 1.39 14.42 -4.04
N MET A 127 0.37 13.63 -4.37
CA MET A 127 0.54 12.28 -4.91
C MET A 127 1.28 12.31 -6.25
N ILE A 128 2.24 11.41 -6.43
CA ILE A 128 3.05 11.25 -7.63
C ILE A 128 3.08 9.77 -8.05
N PRO A 129 2.86 9.48 -9.34
CA PRO A 129 2.55 10.42 -10.43
C PRO A 129 1.11 10.98 -10.33
N ARG A 130 0.87 12.13 -10.97
CA ARG A 130 -0.46 12.73 -11.13
C ARG A 130 -0.63 13.32 -12.53
N SER A 131 -1.85 13.26 -13.05
CA SER A 131 -2.20 13.76 -14.39
C SER A 131 -1.86 15.24 -14.53
N GLY A 132 -1.37 15.64 -15.70
CA GLY A 132 -1.01 17.03 -16.01
C GLY A 132 0.24 17.58 -15.31
N HIS A 133 0.92 16.80 -14.46
CA HIS A 133 2.12 17.22 -13.74
C HIS A 133 3.34 16.47 -14.24
N LYS A 134 4.39 17.21 -14.61
CA LYS A 134 5.69 16.63 -14.93
C LYS A 134 6.52 16.55 -13.66
N ALA A 135 6.78 15.33 -13.20
CA ALA A 135 7.49 15.13 -11.94
C ALA A 135 8.86 15.85 -11.92
N VAL A 136 9.23 16.45 -10.80
CA VAL A 136 10.52 17.11 -10.60
C VAL A 136 11.61 16.10 -10.19
N GLY A 137 12.86 16.57 -10.05
CA GLY A 137 14.00 15.70 -9.74
C GLY A 137 13.86 14.92 -8.42
N GLU A 138 13.32 15.58 -7.38
CA GLU A 138 13.08 14.97 -6.07
C GLU A 138 11.96 13.92 -6.12
N GLU A 139 10.84 14.23 -6.77
CA GLU A 139 9.73 13.30 -6.95
C GLU A 139 10.15 12.02 -7.71
N ARG A 140 10.99 12.17 -8.73
CA ARG A 140 11.62 11.03 -9.43
C ARG A 140 12.62 10.28 -8.54
N ALA A 141 13.36 11.00 -7.70
CA ALA A 141 14.28 10.37 -6.75
C ALA A 141 13.53 9.50 -5.73
N TRP A 142 12.36 9.94 -5.26
CA TRP A 142 11.46 9.13 -4.45
C TRP A 142 11.00 7.87 -5.18
N GLY A 143 10.53 8.01 -6.42
CA GLY A 143 10.18 6.86 -7.26
C GLY A 143 11.31 5.83 -7.37
N ARG A 144 12.55 6.26 -7.63
CA ARG A 144 13.73 5.38 -7.67
C ARG A 144 14.03 4.71 -6.33
N ARG A 145 13.93 5.44 -5.21
CA ARG A 145 14.15 4.89 -3.86
C ARG A 145 13.15 3.79 -3.54
N LEU A 146 11.88 4.03 -3.85
CA LEU A 146 10.81 3.05 -3.68
C LEU A 146 11.01 1.84 -4.59
N ALA A 147 11.34 2.04 -5.87
CA ALA A 147 11.62 0.94 -6.79
C ALA A 147 12.74 0.01 -6.27
N ARG A 148 13.84 0.59 -5.74
CA ARG A 148 14.91 -0.21 -5.10
C ARG A 148 14.42 -0.92 -3.86
N ARG A 149 13.67 -0.24 -2.98
CA ARG A 149 13.17 -0.83 -1.73
C ARG A 149 12.17 -1.97 -1.96
N PHE A 150 11.43 -1.92 -3.07
CA PHE A 150 10.55 -2.98 -3.54
C PHE A 150 11.26 -4.06 -4.37
N GLY A 151 12.54 -3.89 -4.70
CA GLY A 151 13.33 -4.84 -5.50
C GLY A 151 12.92 -4.92 -6.97
N VAL A 152 12.45 -3.81 -7.55
CA VAL A 152 11.88 -3.74 -8.92
C VAL A 152 12.54 -2.66 -9.78
N ASP A 153 13.70 -2.13 -9.36
CA ASP A 153 14.38 -1.03 -10.04
C ASP A 153 14.93 -1.38 -11.42
N SER A 154 15.15 -2.67 -11.71
CA SER A 154 15.65 -3.16 -13.00
C SER A 154 14.70 -2.91 -14.18
N THR A 155 13.40 -2.79 -13.93
CA THR A 155 12.36 -2.59 -14.95
C THR A 155 11.54 -1.32 -14.70
N TYR A 156 12.00 -0.46 -13.79
CA TYR A 156 11.35 0.78 -13.41
C TYR A 156 11.77 1.95 -14.30
N ASP A 157 10.80 2.74 -14.76
CA ASP A 157 11.02 3.99 -15.48
C ASP A 157 10.62 5.20 -14.61
N GLU A 158 11.57 6.12 -14.38
CA GLU A 158 11.38 7.27 -13.49
C GLU A 158 10.51 8.39 -14.08
N GLN A 159 10.24 8.37 -15.39
CA GLN A 159 9.41 9.41 -16.02
C GLN A 159 7.93 9.06 -15.92
N SER A 160 7.60 7.80 -16.16
CA SER A 160 6.24 7.24 -16.10
C SER A 160 5.88 6.64 -14.73
N PHE A 161 6.88 6.37 -13.88
CA PHE A 161 6.75 5.65 -12.62
C PHE A 161 6.26 4.20 -12.77
N VAL A 162 6.35 3.65 -13.98
CA VAL A 162 5.92 2.29 -14.30
C VAL A 162 7.07 1.32 -14.13
N VAL A 163 6.77 0.19 -13.49
CA VAL A 163 7.58 -1.04 -13.53
C VAL A 163 7.00 -1.89 -14.65
N ALA A 164 7.78 -2.12 -15.71
CA ALA A 164 7.28 -2.75 -16.94
C ALA A 164 6.92 -4.24 -16.76
N SER A 165 7.61 -4.94 -15.86
CA SER A 165 7.40 -6.37 -15.58
C SER A 165 7.97 -6.78 -14.22
N GLY A 166 7.44 -7.87 -13.65
CA GLY A 166 7.96 -8.45 -12.40
C GLY A 166 7.68 -7.62 -11.14
N GLY A 167 6.79 -6.63 -11.22
CA GLY A 167 6.47 -5.71 -10.13
C GLY A 167 5.42 -6.24 -9.13
N GLN A 168 4.72 -7.32 -9.46
CA GLN A 168 3.60 -7.87 -8.68
C GLN A 168 4.00 -8.87 -7.58
N SER A 169 5.28 -8.91 -7.17
CA SER A 169 5.71 -9.68 -5.98
C SER A 169 5.04 -9.19 -4.68
N GLY A 170 4.52 -7.97 -4.69
CA GLY A 170 3.59 -7.41 -3.71
C GLY A 170 3.00 -6.12 -4.27
N PHE A 171 1.74 -5.84 -4.01
CA PHE A 171 1.06 -4.62 -4.44
C PHE A 171 -0.23 -4.42 -3.64
N LEU A 172 -0.90 -3.29 -3.84
CA LEU A 172 -2.24 -3.04 -3.32
C LEU A 172 -3.30 -3.74 -4.19
N ASP A 173 -3.74 -4.90 -3.72
CA ASP A 173 -4.81 -5.71 -4.29
C ASP A 173 -6.15 -5.37 -3.62
N PHE A 174 -6.84 -4.39 -4.21
CA PHE A 174 -8.14 -3.91 -3.77
C PHE A 174 -9.01 -3.63 -4.99
N GLU A 175 -10.29 -3.98 -4.91
CA GLU A 175 -11.31 -3.68 -5.91
C GLU A 175 -12.33 -2.71 -5.31
N SER A 176 -12.55 -1.58 -5.96
CA SER A 176 -13.48 -0.58 -5.47
C SER A 176 -14.91 -1.13 -5.41
N SER A 177 -15.70 -0.66 -4.45
CA SER A 177 -17.17 -0.84 -4.51
C SER A 177 -17.84 0.08 -5.51
N LYS A 178 -17.12 1.12 -5.97
CA LYS A 178 -17.61 2.19 -6.85
C LYS A 178 -16.54 2.56 -7.88
N PRO A 179 -16.10 1.61 -8.74
CA PRO A 179 -15.05 1.87 -9.72
C PRO A 179 -15.38 3.04 -10.66
N GLU A 180 -16.66 3.30 -10.89
CA GLU A 180 -17.15 4.44 -11.68
C GLU A 180 -16.86 5.82 -11.05
N LYS A 181 -16.51 5.87 -9.77
CA LYS A 181 -16.14 7.11 -9.06
C LYS A 181 -14.65 7.37 -9.02
N ILE A 182 -13.83 6.45 -9.51
CA ILE A 182 -12.38 6.65 -9.63
C ILE A 182 -12.17 7.73 -10.70
N SER A 183 -11.40 8.76 -10.36
CA SER A 183 -11.15 9.88 -11.27
C SER A 183 -10.55 9.39 -12.59
N PRO A 184 -11.01 9.91 -13.75
CA PRO A 184 -10.41 9.61 -15.06
C PRO A 184 -8.91 9.88 -15.09
N ASP A 185 -8.43 10.86 -14.31
CA ASP A 185 -7.01 11.16 -14.19
C ASP A 185 -6.22 9.99 -13.58
N ILE A 186 -6.74 9.38 -12.51
CA ILE A 186 -6.10 8.20 -11.90
C ILE A 186 -6.14 7.04 -12.90
N VAL A 187 -7.29 6.78 -13.53
CA VAL A 187 -7.41 5.72 -14.54
C VAL A 187 -6.40 5.90 -15.67
N SER A 188 -6.14 7.15 -16.08
CA SER A 188 -5.22 7.45 -17.18
C SER A 188 -3.76 7.08 -16.88
N LEU A 189 -3.35 7.08 -15.60
CA LEU A 189 -1.99 6.71 -15.18
C LEU A 189 -1.69 5.22 -15.46
N PHE A 190 -2.72 4.38 -15.55
CA PHE A 190 -2.57 2.93 -15.73
C PHE A 190 -2.57 2.49 -17.19
N LYS A 191 -2.74 3.40 -18.16
CA LYS A 191 -2.80 3.06 -19.60
C LYS A 191 -1.56 2.30 -20.11
N THR A 192 -0.40 2.56 -19.51
CA THR A 192 0.88 1.93 -19.86
C THR A 192 1.23 0.74 -18.96
N VAL A 193 0.44 0.46 -17.93
CA VAL A 193 0.66 -0.64 -17.00
C VAL A 193 0.16 -1.94 -17.62
N ASN A 194 1.06 -2.89 -17.87
CA ASN A 194 0.70 -4.20 -18.39
C ASN A 194 0.62 -5.25 -17.27
N ALA A 195 -0.56 -5.39 -16.67
CA ALA A 195 -0.76 -6.34 -15.56
C ALA A 195 -0.41 -7.79 -15.93
N LYS A 196 -0.60 -8.22 -17.19
CA LYS A 196 -0.27 -9.59 -17.63
C LYS A 196 1.24 -9.87 -17.64
N LYS A 197 2.08 -8.84 -17.76
CA LYS A 197 3.54 -8.94 -17.63
C LYS A 197 4.02 -8.74 -16.19
N GLY A 198 3.10 -8.63 -15.23
CA GLY A 198 3.41 -8.25 -13.86
C GLY A 198 3.75 -6.76 -13.72
N GLY A 199 3.28 -5.91 -14.64
CA GLY A 199 3.50 -4.48 -14.56
C GLY A 199 2.72 -3.83 -13.41
N VAL A 200 3.31 -2.80 -12.81
CA VAL A 200 2.69 -1.98 -11.75
C VAL A 200 3.09 -0.52 -11.89
N LEU A 201 2.29 0.37 -11.32
CA LEU A 201 2.63 1.77 -11.09
C LEU A 201 3.17 1.92 -9.66
N ILE A 202 4.30 2.61 -9.48
CA ILE A 202 4.74 3.06 -8.16
C ILE A 202 4.11 4.42 -7.89
N VAL A 203 3.34 4.51 -6.80
CA VAL A 203 2.70 5.75 -6.37
C VAL A 203 3.16 6.08 -4.97
N HIS A 204 3.47 7.35 -4.74
CA HIS A 204 3.78 7.89 -3.43
C HIS A 204 3.09 9.23 -3.20
N GLY A 205 2.93 9.62 -1.95
CA GLY A 205 2.39 10.91 -1.56
C GLY A 205 2.74 11.22 -0.12
N TRP A 206 2.28 12.36 0.36
CA TRP A 206 2.60 12.87 1.69
C TRP A 206 1.37 12.86 2.59
N THR A 207 1.58 12.48 3.85
CA THR A 207 0.69 12.92 4.93
C THR A 207 1.44 13.95 5.76
N MET A 208 0.92 15.17 5.78
CA MET A 208 1.45 16.23 6.62
C MET A 208 1.24 15.89 8.09
N ALA A 209 2.10 16.36 9.00
CA ALA A 209 1.99 16.10 10.44
C ALA A 209 0.58 16.37 11.00
N GLU A 210 -0.02 17.51 10.65
CA GLU A 210 -1.38 17.86 11.09
C GLU A 210 -2.47 16.91 10.58
N SER A 211 -2.32 16.42 9.35
CA SER A 211 -3.22 15.43 8.76
C SER A 211 -3.02 14.08 9.41
N LEU A 212 -1.76 13.72 9.70
CA LEU A 212 -1.40 12.47 10.36
C LEU A 212 -2.02 12.34 11.75
N VAL A 213 -2.05 13.43 12.53
CA VAL A 213 -2.75 13.49 13.82
C VAL A 213 -4.23 13.14 13.67
N LYS A 214 -4.90 13.60 12.60
CA LYS A 214 -6.31 13.31 12.34
C LYS A 214 -6.53 11.89 11.84
N LEU A 215 -5.67 11.42 10.94
CA LEU A 215 -5.77 10.11 10.29
C LEU A 215 -5.40 8.96 11.22
N GLY A 216 -4.37 9.16 12.06
CA GLY A 216 -3.83 8.16 12.98
C GLY A 216 -4.43 8.18 14.39
N LYS A 217 -5.41 9.05 14.65
CA LYS A 217 -6.12 9.02 15.93
C LYS A 217 -7.09 7.84 15.94
N HIS A 218 -6.81 6.84 16.77
CA HIS A 218 -7.79 5.80 17.06
C HIS A 218 -9.02 6.44 17.71
N SER A 219 -10.19 6.19 17.11
CA SER A 219 -11.50 6.53 17.66
C SER A 219 -11.95 5.50 18.68
#